data_AF-A0A9X8VE72-F1
#
_entry.id   AF-A0A9X8VE72-F1
#
_cell.length_a   1.000
_cell.length_b   1.000
_cell.length_c   1.000
_cell.angle_alpha   90.00
_cell.angle_beta   90.00
_cell.angle_gamma   90.00
#
_symmetry.space_group_name_H-M   'P 1'
#
loop_
_entity.id
_entity.type
_entity.pdbx_description
1 polymer ?
#
loop_
_entity_poly.entity_id
_entity_poly.type
_entity_poly.pdbx_seq_one_letter_code
_entity_poly.pdbx_strand_id
1 'polypeptide(L)'
;LMDKIEKSSGQEAESARRQLREELLAIAPIFGQAPYFMSEEFSLVDCYLAPLLWRLPQLGIELSGAGSKELKGYMTRVFERDAFLASLTE
;
A
#
# COMPACT_ATOMS: atom_id res chain seq x y z
N LEU A 1 6.05 7.41 -9.01
CA LEU A 1 7.08 6.76 -8.15
C LEU A 1 7.37 5.32 -8.57
N MET A 2 6.35 4.47 -8.83
CA MET A 2 6.56 3.09 -9.29
C MET A 2 7.45 2.96 -10.54
N ASP A 3 7.13 3.66 -11.63
CA ASP A 3 7.98 3.70 -12.83
C ASP A 3 9.44 4.06 -12.54
N LYS A 4 9.66 4.96 -11.59
CA LYS A 4 10.98 5.41 -11.19
C LYS A 4 11.72 4.29 -10.45
N ILE A 5 11.05 3.57 -9.55
CA ILE A 5 11.63 2.43 -8.84
C ILE A 5 12.00 1.29 -9.80
N GLU A 6 11.18 1.06 -10.83
CA GLU A 6 11.39 -0.04 -11.78
C GLU A 6 12.43 0.28 -12.87
N LYS A 7 12.48 1.53 -13.33
CA LYS A 7 13.32 1.93 -14.48
C LYS A 7 14.66 2.55 -14.08
N SER A 8 14.82 2.98 -12.82
CA SER A 8 16.08 3.55 -12.31
C SER A 8 16.85 2.56 -11.45
N SER A 9 18.11 2.88 -11.14
CA SER A 9 18.96 2.06 -10.28
C SER A 9 19.74 2.91 -9.29
N GLY A 10 20.34 2.26 -8.29
CA GLY A 10 21.15 2.92 -7.27
C GLY A 10 20.34 3.92 -6.43
N GLN A 11 20.93 5.09 -6.20
CA GLN A 11 20.40 6.10 -5.28
C GLN A 11 19.03 6.65 -5.69
N GLU A 12 18.74 6.69 -6.98
CA GLU A 12 17.49 7.24 -7.49
C GLU A 12 16.29 6.32 -7.17
N ALA A 13 16.45 5.01 -7.41
CA ALA A 13 15.46 4.01 -7.05
C ALA A 13 15.23 3.98 -5.53
N GLU A 14 16.31 4.08 -4.75
CA GLU A 14 16.23 4.06 -3.29
C GLU A 14 15.52 5.28 -2.72
N SER A 15 15.79 6.47 -3.28
CA SER A 15 15.07 7.69 -2.90
C SER A 15 13.58 7.58 -3.21
N ALA A 16 13.22 7.00 -4.37
CA ALA A 16 11.83 6.79 -4.76
C ALA A 16 11.11 5.77 -3.86
N ARG A 17 11.78 4.68 -3.45
CA ARG A 17 11.26 3.72 -2.46
C ARG A 17 11.00 4.38 -1.12
N ARG A 18 11.97 5.16 -0.63
CA ARG A 18 11.85 5.88 0.64
C ARG A 18 10.68 6.86 0.60
N GLN A 19 10.59 7.65 -0.46
CA GLN A 19 9.50 8.62 -0.62
C GLN A 19 8.13 7.91 -0.64
N LEU A 20 7.98 6.85 -1.43
CA LEU A 20 6.71 6.11 -1.50
C LEU A 20 6.33 5.51 -0.14
N ARG A 21 7.31 4.96 0.60
CA ARG A 21 7.09 4.46 1.96
C ARG A 21 6.62 5.58 2.90
N GLU A 22 7.25 6.74 2.87
CA GLU A 22 6.91 7.88 3.72
C GLU A 22 5.50 8.41 3.40
N GLU A 23 5.13 8.53 2.12
CA GLU A 23 3.79 8.95 1.70
C GLU A 23 2.71 7.96 2.16
N LEU A 24 2.96 6.66 2.06
CA LEU A 24 2.04 5.62 2.55
C LEU A 24 1.88 5.65 4.07
N LEU A 25 2.97 5.85 4.82
CA LEU A 25 2.92 5.97 6.27
C LEU A 25 2.22 7.26 6.73
N ALA A 26 2.35 8.35 5.97
CA ALA A 26 1.69 9.61 6.29
C ALA A 26 0.16 9.51 6.25
N ILE A 27 -0.41 8.67 5.37
CA ILE A 27 -1.86 8.44 5.30
C ILE A 27 -2.36 7.36 6.27
N ALA A 28 -1.45 6.62 6.92
CA ALA A 28 -1.82 5.50 7.78
C ALA A 28 -2.79 5.83 8.94
N PRO A 29 -2.75 7.01 9.59
CA PRO A 29 -3.68 7.36 10.65
C PRO A 29 -5.17 7.36 10.23
N ILE A 30 -5.47 7.46 8.94
CA ILE A 30 -6.85 7.32 8.42
C ILE A 30 -7.39 5.93 8.75
N PHE A 31 -6.56 4.89 8.64
CA PHE A 31 -6.98 3.50 8.88
C PHE A 31 -7.13 3.13 10.36
N GLY A 32 -6.75 4.05 11.26
CA GLY A 32 -7.10 3.98 12.69
C GLY A 32 -8.46 4.59 13.01
N GLN A 33 -9.00 5.42 12.10
CA GLN A 33 -10.31 6.08 12.25
C GLN A 33 -11.42 5.35 11.51
N ALA A 34 -11.11 4.76 10.35
CA ALA A 34 -12.06 4.03 9.51
C ALA A 34 -11.41 2.73 8.98
N PRO A 35 -12.19 1.65 8.77
CA PRO A 35 -11.67 0.37 8.30
C PRO A 35 -11.15 0.42 6.86
N TYR A 36 -11.72 1.28 6.01
CA TYR A 36 -11.34 1.51 4.61
C TYR A 36 -10.95 2.98 4.36
N PHE A 37 -10.47 3.30 3.17
CA PHE A 37 -9.94 4.64 2.89
C PHE A 37 -11.01 5.73 3.09
N MET A 38 -10.90 6.46 4.22
CA MET A 38 -11.82 7.52 4.63
C MET A 38 -13.30 7.10 4.74
N SER A 39 -13.58 5.80 4.91
CA SER A 39 -14.94 5.23 4.85
C SER A 39 -15.10 3.97 5.69
N GLU A 40 -16.30 3.75 6.24
CA GLU A 40 -16.72 2.49 6.89
C GLU A 40 -16.99 1.38 5.87
N GLU A 41 -17.26 1.75 4.62
CA GLU A 41 -17.56 0.84 3.52
C GLU A 41 -16.43 0.81 2.49
N PHE A 42 -16.19 -0.38 1.92
CA PHE A 42 -15.22 -0.59 0.86
C PHE A 42 -15.65 0.13 -0.42
N SER A 43 -14.71 0.81 -1.07
CA SER A 43 -14.97 1.68 -2.21
C SER A 43 -13.99 1.46 -3.37
N LEU A 44 -14.22 2.16 -4.48
CA LEU A 44 -13.31 2.14 -5.62
C LEU A 44 -11.89 2.64 -5.26
N VAL A 45 -11.76 3.55 -4.30
CA VAL A 45 -10.43 4.03 -3.87
C VAL A 45 -9.60 2.89 -3.30
N ASP A 46 -10.24 2.00 -2.54
CA ASP A 46 -9.59 0.81 -2.00
C ASP A 46 -9.16 -0.15 -3.11
N CYS A 47 -9.96 -0.30 -4.17
CA CYS A 47 -9.58 -1.08 -5.36
C CYS A 47 -8.33 -0.53 -6.06
N TYR A 48 -8.12 0.79 -6.05
CA TYR A 48 -6.91 1.39 -6.64
C TYR A 48 -5.69 1.24 -5.73
N LEU A 49 -5.88 1.30 -4.40
CA LEU A 49 -4.78 1.18 -3.44
C LEU A 49 -4.29 -0.27 -3.29
N ALA A 50 -5.20 -1.24 -3.31
CA ALA A 50 -4.86 -2.64 -3.01
C ALA A 50 -3.74 -3.21 -3.91
N PRO A 51 -3.77 -3.05 -5.25
CA PRO A 51 -2.71 -3.59 -6.12
C PRO A 51 -1.37 -2.90 -5.92
N LEU A 52 -1.34 -1.62 -5.55
CA LEU A 52 -0.11 -0.91 -5.19
C LEU A 52 0.48 -1.51 -3.90
N LEU A 53 -0.35 -1.66 -2.87
CA LEU A 53 0.07 -2.18 -1.57
C LEU A 53 0.55 -3.63 -1.67
N TRP A 54 -0.07 -4.44 -2.52
CA TRP A 54 0.31 -5.83 -2.77
C TRP A 54 1.70 -5.96 -3.40
N ARG A 55 2.09 -4.99 -4.25
CA ARG A 55 3.38 -4.99 -4.96
C ARG A 55 4.56 -4.46 -4.14
N LEU A 56 4.33 -3.87 -2.95
CA LEU A 56 5.41 -3.28 -2.14
C LEU A 56 6.60 -4.23 -1.90
N PRO A 57 6.41 -5.54 -1.59
CA PRO A 57 7.54 -6.45 -1.42
C PRO A 57 8.37 -6.63 -2.70
N GLN A 58 7.71 -6.68 -3.87
CA GLN A 58 8.40 -6.76 -5.17
C GLN A 58 9.16 -5.47 -5.49
N LEU A 59 8.67 -4.32 -5.01
CA LEU A 59 9.35 -3.04 -5.12
C LEU A 59 10.49 -2.87 -4.10
N GLY A 60 10.71 -3.85 -3.20
CA GLY A 60 11.70 -3.76 -2.12
C GLY A 60 11.31 -2.76 -1.03
N ILE A 61 10.02 -2.51 -0.85
CA ILE A 61 9.50 -1.59 0.17
C ILE A 61 8.92 -2.39 1.34
N GLU A 62 9.49 -2.18 2.52
CA GLU A 62 8.96 -2.68 3.77
C GLU A 62 8.30 -1.54 4.57
N LEU A 63 7.08 -1.80 5.05
CA LEU A 63 6.35 -0.88 5.91
C LEU A 63 6.81 -1.06 7.37
N SER A 64 7.58 -0.10 7.86
CA SER A 64 8.13 -0.06 9.22
C SER A 64 7.99 1.35 9.80
N GLY A 65 7.84 1.47 11.13
CA GLY A 65 7.73 2.76 11.82
C GLY A 65 6.30 3.14 12.21
N ALA A 66 6.08 4.40 12.58
CA ALA A 66 4.78 4.92 12.99
C ALA A 66 3.75 4.79 11.86
N GLY A 67 2.53 4.36 12.17
CA GLY A 67 1.48 4.12 11.18
C GLY A 67 1.56 2.77 10.46
N SER A 68 2.68 2.04 10.56
CA SER A 68 2.85 0.78 9.84
C SER A 68 1.84 -0.29 10.29
N LYS A 69 1.43 -0.28 11.56
CA LYS A 69 0.45 -1.23 12.10
C LYS A 69 -0.94 -0.99 11.51
N GLU A 70 -1.38 0.26 11.48
CA GLU A 70 -2.68 0.68 10.97
C GLU A 70 -2.79 0.36 9.47
N LEU A 71 -1.75 0.70 8.71
CA LEU A 71 -1.68 0.42 7.28
C LEU A 71 -1.64 -1.09 6.98
N LYS A 72 -0.84 -1.87 7.73
CA LYS A 72 -0.84 -3.35 7.60
C LYS A 72 -2.18 -3.98 7.96
N GLY A 73 -2.88 -3.43 8.95
CA GLY A 73 -4.23 -3.85 9.30
C GLY A 73 -5.23 -3.62 8.16
N TYR A 74 -5.16 -2.45 7.51
CA TYR A 74 -5.93 -2.17 6.31
C TYR A 74 -5.59 -3.13 5.16
N MET A 75 -4.31 -3.33 4.87
CA MET A 75 -3.85 -4.27 3.84
C MET A 75 -4.43 -5.67 4.05
N THR A 76 -4.36 -6.18 5.28
CA THR A 76 -4.89 -7.50 5.64
C THR A 76 -6.39 -7.59 5.32
N ARG A 77 -7.19 -6.62 5.79
CA ARG A 77 -8.64 -6.58 5.53
C ARG A 77 -8.97 -6.57 4.04
N VAL A 78 -8.23 -5.82 3.24
CA VAL A 78 -8.48 -5.71 1.80
C VAL A 78 -8.03 -6.97 1.05
N PHE A 79 -6.87 -7.54 1.41
CA PHE A 79 -6.33 -8.71 0.74
C PHE A 79 -7.08 -10.00 1.05
N GLU A 80 -7.73 -10.09 2.20
CA GLU A 80 -8.58 -11.24 2.58
C GLU A 80 -9.95 -11.24 1.89
N ARG A 81 -10.31 -10.20 1.13
CA ARG A 81 -11.58 -10.17 0.39
C ARG A 81 -11.54 -11.17 -0.77
N ASP A 82 -12.58 -12.00 -0.88
CA ASP A 82 -12.73 -12.97 -1.98
C ASP A 82 -12.53 -12.33 -3.36
N ALA A 83 -13.07 -11.13 -3.57
CA ALA A 83 -12.92 -10.40 -4.84
C ALA A 83 -11.47 -10.02 -5.14
N PHE A 84 -10.67 -9.67 -4.12
CA PHE A 84 -9.26 -9.37 -4.30
C PHE A 84 -8.48 -10.65 -4.60
N LEU A 85 -8.70 -11.72 -3.82
CA LEU A 85 -8.05 -13.03 -4.05
C LEU A 85 -8.37 -13.59 -5.45
N ALA A 86 -9.62 -13.51 -5.88
CA ALA A 86 -10.04 -13.92 -7.23
C ALA A 86 -9.38 -13.08 -8.34
N SER A 87 -9.02 -11.82 -8.07
CA SER A 87 -8.31 -10.97 -9.03
C SER A 87 -6.82 -11.29 -9.15
N LEU A 88 -6.25 -12.09 -8.24
CA LEU A 88 -4.84 -12.52 -8.27
C LEU A 88 -4.62 -13.80 -9.09
N THR A 89 -5.69 -14.48 -9.50
CA THR A 89 -5.64 -15.77 -10.21
C THR A 89 -5.66 -15.65 -11.75
N GLU A 90 -5.38 -14.47 -12.29
CA GLU A 90 -5.11 -14.22 -13.72
C GLU A 90 -3.71 -13.61 -13.93
#